data_AF-A0A2E6AQX4-F1
#
_entry.id   AF-A0A2E6AQX4-F1
#
_cell.length_a   1.000
_cell.length_b   1.000
_cell.length_c   1.000
_cell.angle_alpha   90.00
_cell.angle_beta   90.00
_cell.angle_gamma   90.00
#
_symmetry.space_group_name_H-M   'P 1'
#
loop_
_entity.id
_entity.type
_entity.pdbx_description
1 polymer ?
#
loop_
_entity_poly.entity_id
_entity_poly.type
_entity_poly.pdbx_seq_one_letter_code
_entity_poly.pdbx_strand_id
1 'polypeptide(L)'
;MSIHGLTIDYGPYGWLEPFDVDWTPNTTDAGRRRYRYNNQPHIGAWNVARLLESMAPLMDDVSRLQPVLDHYMEFAMNAQSETWAEKLGLGTLQESDEPLVNDLLNLLGATEVDMTLFFRHLCSITEPDVAHVADAFYEGSEPDTSAWNRWLKRWWERVDGQPDRDGMRRANPKYVLRNWMAQLAIDAAEEKGDFSIAEELHELLKRPYDEQSEHEAKWFQKRPEWARHRVGCSMLSCSS
;
A
#
# COMPACT_ATOMS: atom_id res chain seq x y z
N MET A 1 15.86 7.12 -10.29
CA MET A 1 14.65 6.75 -11.04
C MET A 1 15.08 5.99 -12.29
N SER A 2 14.47 4.83 -12.56
CA SER A 2 14.72 4.09 -13.81
C SER A 2 14.12 4.83 -15.01
N ILE A 3 14.84 4.91 -16.13
CA ILE A 3 14.33 5.50 -17.37
C ILE A 3 13.20 4.66 -18.00
N HIS A 4 13.10 3.38 -17.62
CA HIS A 4 12.05 2.46 -18.07
C HIS A 4 10.81 2.47 -17.17
N GLY A 5 10.76 3.30 -16.12
CA GLY A 5 9.63 3.32 -15.18
C GLY A 5 9.58 2.11 -14.24
N LEU A 6 10.66 1.35 -14.11
CA LEU A 6 10.75 0.21 -13.18
C LEU A 6 11.14 0.66 -11.77
N THR A 7 10.57 0.01 -10.75
CA THR A 7 11.08 0.12 -9.36
C THR A 7 12.51 -0.41 -9.30
N ILE A 8 13.40 0.35 -8.68
CA ILE A 8 14.84 0.04 -8.60
C ILE A 8 15.38 0.43 -7.22
N ASP A 9 16.57 -0.08 -6.88
CA ASP A 9 17.36 0.32 -5.71
C ASP A 9 16.62 0.07 -4.37
N TYR A 10 16.32 -1.21 -4.12
CA TYR A 10 15.66 -1.66 -2.89
C TYR A 10 16.59 -1.53 -1.67
N GLY A 11 16.55 -0.38 -1.01
CA GLY A 11 17.19 -0.13 0.29
C GLY A 11 16.16 -0.09 1.43
N PRO A 12 15.88 1.08 2.01
CA PRO A 12 14.89 1.24 3.07
C PRO A 12 13.49 1.36 2.45
N TYR A 13 13.01 0.30 1.81
CA TYR A 13 11.64 0.20 1.34
C TYR A 13 10.75 -0.39 2.43
N GLY A 14 9.44 -0.36 2.23
CA GLY A 14 8.59 -1.27 2.96
C GLY A 14 7.14 -1.15 2.53
N TRP A 15 6.37 -2.16 2.90
CA TRP A 15 4.94 -2.20 2.67
C TRP A 15 4.23 -1.58 3.88
N LEU A 16 3.19 -0.79 3.61
CA LEU A 16 2.31 -0.31 4.68
C LEU A 16 1.71 -1.50 5.42
N GLU A 17 1.85 -1.47 6.74
CA GLU A 17 1.15 -2.38 7.65
C GLU A 17 -0.06 -1.63 8.22
N PRO A 18 0.02 -0.87 9.33
CA PRO A 18 -1.04 0.07 9.61
C PRO A 18 -1.02 1.18 8.56
N PHE A 19 -2.21 1.57 8.10
CA PHE A 19 -2.33 2.66 7.15
C PHE A 19 -1.88 3.98 7.79
N ASP A 20 -0.89 4.63 7.18
CA ASP A 20 -0.43 5.95 7.56
C ASP A 20 0.09 6.68 6.31
N VAL A 21 -0.59 7.77 5.94
CA VAL A 21 -0.24 8.60 4.78
C VAL A 21 1.12 9.27 4.91
N ASP A 22 1.58 9.47 6.14
CA ASP A 22 2.84 10.11 6.48
C ASP A 22 3.98 9.10 6.76
N TRP A 23 3.71 7.81 6.56
CA TRP A 23 4.67 6.75 6.87
C TRP A 23 5.89 6.79 5.95
N THR A 24 7.07 6.65 6.55
CA THR A 24 8.33 6.39 5.86
C THR A 24 9.14 5.37 6.66
N PRO A 25 9.64 4.30 6.02
CA PRO A 25 10.52 3.33 6.67
C PRO A 25 11.97 3.82 6.78
N ASN A 26 12.33 4.88 6.04
CA ASN A 26 13.69 5.37 5.96
C ASN A 26 14.03 6.28 7.15
N THR A 27 14.89 5.80 8.04
CA THR A 27 15.37 6.53 9.22
C THR A 27 16.03 7.87 8.88
N THR A 28 16.74 7.97 7.75
CA THR A 28 17.37 9.23 7.31
C THR A 28 16.36 10.26 6.79
N ASP A 29 15.15 9.81 6.44
CA ASP A 29 14.04 10.66 6.04
C ASP A 29 13.04 10.92 7.18
N ALA A 30 13.26 10.37 8.39
CA ALA A 30 12.31 10.47 9.50
C ALA A 30 11.98 11.92 9.90
N GLY A 31 12.93 12.85 9.74
CA GLY A 31 12.75 14.27 10.08
C GLY A 31 11.98 15.08 9.02
N ARG A 32 12.31 14.92 7.73
CA ARG A 32 11.69 15.71 6.64
C ARG A 32 10.51 15.00 5.99
N ARG A 33 10.48 13.68 6.06
CA ARG A 33 9.48 12.79 5.46
C ARG A 33 9.26 13.10 3.97
N ARG A 34 10.34 13.41 3.25
CA ARG A 34 10.32 13.76 1.82
C ARG A 34 9.76 12.60 0.99
N TYR A 35 10.09 11.36 1.34
CA TYR A 35 9.73 10.16 0.59
C TYR A 35 8.63 9.34 1.27
N ARG A 36 7.87 9.94 2.21
CA ARG A 36 6.70 9.31 2.83
C ARG A 36 5.66 8.88 1.80
N TYR A 37 4.85 7.90 2.19
CA TYR A 37 3.89 7.21 1.32
C TYR A 37 3.09 8.16 0.41
N ASN A 38 2.37 9.13 0.99
CA ASN A 38 1.48 10.02 0.24
C ASN A 38 2.23 11.09 -0.60
N ASN A 39 3.52 11.34 -0.33
CA ASN A 39 4.27 12.33 -1.08
C ASN A 39 4.93 11.77 -2.36
N GLN A 40 4.89 10.45 -2.56
CA GLN A 40 5.56 9.78 -3.67
C GLN A 40 5.11 10.28 -5.07
N PRO A 41 3.82 10.50 -5.37
CA PRO A 41 3.41 11.04 -6.66
C PRO A 41 4.03 12.41 -6.97
N HIS A 42 4.07 13.30 -5.98
CA HIS A 42 4.69 14.63 -6.09
C HIS A 42 6.21 14.55 -6.26
N ILE A 43 6.88 13.62 -5.56
CA ILE A 43 8.32 13.38 -5.75
C ILE A 43 8.60 12.84 -7.15
N GLY A 44 7.75 11.97 -7.68
CA GLY A 44 7.86 11.50 -9.07
C GLY A 44 7.74 12.64 -10.07
N ALA A 45 6.77 13.54 -9.90
CA ALA A 45 6.64 14.75 -10.74
C ALA A 45 7.89 15.62 -10.67
N TRP A 46 8.43 15.82 -9.46
CA TRP A 46 9.66 16.59 -9.26
C TRP A 46 10.85 15.95 -9.98
N ASN A 47 10.99 14.63 -9.91
CA ASN A 47 12.05 13.89 -10.62
C ASN A 47 11.91 13.98 -12.15
N VAL A 48 10.67 13.88 -12.67
CA VAL A 48 10.39 14.09 -14.09
C VAL A 48 10.80 15.51 -14.50
N ALA A 49 10.45 16.52 -13.71
CA ALA A 49 10.87 17.90 -13.98
C ALA A 49 12.40 18.06 -14.02
N ARG A 50 13.16 17.36 -13.15
CA ARG A 50 14.64 17.35 -13.22
C ARG A 50 15.17 16.70 -14.49
N LEU A 51 14.55 15.61 -14.94
CA LEU A 51 14.90 14.97 -16.21
C LEU A 51 14.65 15.92 -17.39
N LEU A 52 13.48 16.55 -17.44
CA LEU A 52 13.13 17.51 -18.50
C LEU A 52 14.08 18.70 -18.53
N GLU A 53 14.47 19.24 -17.36
CA GLU A 53 15.47 20.31 -17.25
C GLU A 53 16.82 19.89 -17.88
N SER A 54 17.26 18.65 -17.66
CA SER A 54 18.50 18.14 -18.27
C SER A 54 18.43 18.01 -19.80
N MET A 55 17.22 17.84 -20.35
CA MET A 55 16.99 17.73 -21.79
C MET A 55 16.83 19.10 -22.46
N ALA A 56 16.50 20.15 -21.71
CA ALA A 56 16.22 21.48 -22.27
C ALA A 56 17.33 22.04 -23.19
N PRO A 57 18.64 21.88 -22.89
CA PRO A 57 19.71 22.33 -23.79
C PRO A 57 19.78 21.61 -25.13
N LEU A 58 19.11 20.45 -25.26
CA LEU A 58 19.08 19.62 -26.47
C LEU A 58 17.84 19.89 -27.34
N MET A 59 16.94 20.77 -26.89
CA MET A 59 15.64 21.02 -27.51
C MET A 59 15.64 22.31 -28.32
N ASP A 60 15.12 22.26 -29.55
CA ASP A 60 14.87 23.46 -30.36
C ASP A 60 13.73 24.33 -29.79
N ASP A 61 12.77 23.68 -29.11
CA ASP A 61 11.62 24.33 -28.46
C ASP A 61 11.37 23.71 -27.09
N VAL A 62 11.78 24.46 -26.05
CA VAL A 62 11.68 24.06 -24.64
C VAL A 62 10.22 24.06 -24.15
N SER A 63 9.31 24.78 -24.82
CA SER A 63 7.90 24.83 -24.42
C SER A 63 7.21 23.46 -24.50
N ARG A 64 7.75 22.55 -25.32
CA ARG A 64 7.29 21.16 -25.44
C ARG A 64 7.49 20.31 -24.19
N LEU A 65 8.30 20.75 -23.23
CA LEU A 65 8.55 20.00 -22.00
C LEU A 65 7.43 20.16 -20.97
N GLN A 66 6.77 21.33 -20.91
CA GLN A 66 5.71 21.58 -19.92
C GLN A 66 4.51 20.60 -20.06
N PRO A 67 3.97 20.34 -21.27
CA PRO A 67 2.89 19.37 -21.43
C PRO A 67 3.23 17.95 -20.96
N VAL A 68 4.51 17.57 -20.94
CA VAL A 68 4.94 16.26 -20.42
C VAL A 68 4.73 16.17 -18.91
N LEU A 69 5.02 17.25 -18.19
CA LEU A 69 4.81 17.31 -16.75
C LEU A 69 3.32 17.34 -16.40
N ASP A 70 2.52 18.08 -17.16
CA ASP A 70 1.07 18.14 -16.99
C ASP A 70 0.46 16.74 -17.21
N HIS A 71 0.89 16.04 -18.26
CA HIS A 71 0.47 14.67 -18.55
C HIS A 71 0.85 13.68 -17.44
N TYR A 72 2.04 13.81 -16.83
CA TYR A 72 2.42 12.97 -15.71
C TYR A 72 1.44 13.10 -14.53
N MET A 73 1.05 14.32 -14.19
CA MET A 73 0.13 14.58 -13.08
C MET A 73 -1.25 14.01 -13.35
N GLU A 74 -1.78 14.24 -14.55
CA GLU A 74 -3.07 13.66 -14.98
C GLU A 74 -3.03 12.14 -14.96
N PHE A 75 -1.96 11.53 -15.51
CA PHE A 75 -1.78 10.08 -15.52
C PHE A 75 -1.73 9.51 -14.09
N ALA A 76 -0.97 10.13 -13.19
CA ALA A 76 -0.85 9.68 -11.80
C ALA A 76 -2.19 9.73 -11.06
N MET A 77 -2.99 10.79 -11.29
CA MET A 77 -4.33 10.92 -10.71
C MET A 77 -5.28 9.83 -11.25
N ASN A 78 -5.30 9.61 -12.56
CA ASN A 78 -6.15 8.59 -13.18
C ASN A 78 -5.78 7.18 -12.71
N ALA A 79 -4.49 6.85 -12.67
CA ALA A 79 -4.01 5.56 -12.19
C ALA A 79 -4.37 5.31 -10.71
N GLN A 80 -4.35 6.37 -9.88
CA GLN A 80 -4.81 6.28 -8.49
C GLN A 80 -6.32 6.03 -8.40
N SER A 81 -7.12 6.73 -9.20
CA SER A 81 -8.58 6.50 -9.28
C SER A 81 -8.93 5.09 -9.75
N GLU A 82 -8.23 4.57 -10.75
CA GLU A 82 -8.37 3.18 -11.22
C GLU A 82 -8.04 2.20 -10.11
N THR A 83 -6.91 2.39 -9.42
CA THR A 83 -6.51 1.57 -8.27
C THR A 83 -7.61 1.55 -7.20
N TRP A 84 -8.21 2.70 -6.87
CA TRP A 84 -9.30 2.75 -5.89
C TRP A 84 -10.56 2.03 -6.36
N ALA A 85 -10.94 2.21 -7.63
CA ALA A 85 -12.09 1.53 -8.21
C ALA A 85 -11.93 0.01 -8.16
N GLU A 86 -10.75 -0.51 -8.50
CA GLU A 86 -10.44 -1.94 -8.48
C GLU A 86 -10.42 -2.50 -7.04
N LYS A 87 -9.73 -1.81 -6.11
CA LYS A 87 -9.63 -2.24 -4.72
C LYS A 87 -10.99 -2.29 -4.02
N LEU A 88 -11.92 -1.41 -4.41
CA LEU A 88 -13.27 -1.29 -3.86
C LEU A 88 -14.34 -2.02 -4.68
N GLY A 89 -14.00 -2.60 -5.83
CA GLY A 89 -14.95 -3.34 -6.68
C GLY A 89 -16.04 -2.47 -7.31
N LEU A 90 -15.73 -1.19 -7.60
CA LEU A 90 -16.68 -0.19 -8.11
C LEU A 90 -16.84 -0.21 -9.64
N GLY A 91 -15.96 -0.92 -10.34
CA GLY A 91 -15.79 -0.84 -11.79
C GLY A 91 -15.07 0.44 -12.21
N THR A 92 -15.77 1.57 -12.17
CA THR A 92 -15.19 2.89 -12.48
C THR A 92 -15.52 3.87 -11.36
N LEU A 93 -14.51 4.62 -10.93
CA LEU A 93 -14.68 5.70 -9.95
C LEU A 93 -15.36 6.90 -10.64
N GLN A 94 -16.45 7.38 -10.05
CA GLN A 94 -17.14 8.61 -10.48
C GLN A 94 -16.70 9.77 -9.58
N GLU A 95 -16.87 11.00 -10.03
CA GLU A 95 -16.60 12.19 -9.20
C GLU A 95 -17.40 12.17 -7.88
N SER A 96 -18.63 11.66 -7.92
CA SER A 96 -19.47 11.47 -6.73
C SER A 96 -18.92 10.43 -5.73
N ASP A 97 -17.96 9.61 -6.13
CA ASP A 97 -17.31 8.62 -5.27
C ASP A 97 -16.10 9.19 -4.51
N GLU A 98 -15.64 10.41 -4.84
CA GLU A 98 -14.52 11.05 -4.13
C GLU A 98 -14.73 11.09 -2.60
N PRO A 99 -15.90 11.49 -2.07
CA PRO A 99 -16.15 11.43 -0.63
C PRO A 99 -16.07 10.01 -0.07
N LEU A 100 -16.43 8.97 -0.84
CA LEU A 100 -16.35 7.59 -0.39
C LEU A 100 -14.89 7.17 -0.15
N VAL A 101 -13.99 7.54 -1.07
CA VAL A 101 -12.56 7.25 -0.94
C VAL A 101 -11.93 8.09 0.18
N ASN A 102 -12.22 9.39 0.24
CA ASN A 102 -11.67 10.27 1.27
C ASN A 102 -12.11 9.86 2.68
N ASP A 103 -13.37 9.49 2.86
CA ASP A 103 -13.87 9.00 4.16
C ASP A 103 -13.19 7.68 4.56
N LEU A 104 -12.93 6.79 3.60
CA LEU A 104 -12.17 5.56 3.87
C LEU A 104 -10.75 5.88 4.35
N LEU A 105 -10.04 6.78 3.67
CA LEU A 105 -8.68 7.17 4.06
C LEU A 105 -8.65 7.81 5.45
N ASN A 106 -9.65 8.62 5.77
CA ASN A 106 -9.82 9.20 7.10
C ASN A 106 -10.04 8.12 8.17
N LEU A 107 -10.92 7.14 7.90
CA LEU A 107 -11.19 6.03 8.82
C LEU A 107 -9.96 5.15 9.04
N LEU A 108 -9.26 4.80 7.96
CA LEU A 108 -8.01 4.04 8.01
C LEU A 108 -6.90 4.79 8.77
N GLY A 109 -6.85 6.12 8.66
CA GLY A 109 -5.86 6.95 9.37
C GLY A 109 -6.23 7.28 10.81
N ALA A 110 -7.51 7.20 11.18
CA ALA A 110 -7.99 7.53 12.52
C ALA A 110 -7.74 6.40 13.54
N THR A 111 -7.56 5.17 13.08
CA THR A 111 -7.40 3.97 13.92
C THR A 111 -6.29 3.10 13.35
N GLU A 112 -5.55 2.37 14.18
CA GLU A 112 -4.47 1.50 13.69
C GLU A 112 -5.07 0.27 12.98
N VAL A 113 -5.17 0.32 11.64
CA VAL A 113 -5.77 -0.73 10.78
C VAL A 113 -4.76 -1.23 9.78
N ASP A 114 -4.58 -2.56 9.72
CA ASP A 114 -3.76 -3.20 8.71
C ASP A 114 -4.37 -3.05 7.31
N MET A 115 -3.68 -2.32 6.43
CA MET A 115 -4.20 -1.99 5.09
C MET A 115 -4.42 -3.25 4.25
N THR A 116 -3.48 -4.21 4.28
CA THR A 116 -3.57 -5.41 3.44
C THR A 116 -4.70 -6.31 3.91
N LEU A 117 -4.80 -6.55 5.23
CA LEU A 117 -5.88 -7.35 5.80
C LEU A 117 -7.24 -6.70 5.56
N PHE A 118 -7.37 -5.39 5.79
CA PHE A 118 -8.63 -4.67 5.60
C PHE A 118 -9.18 -4.88 4.18
N PHE A 119 -8.39 -4.57 3.15
CA PHE A 119 -8.85 -4.72 1.76
C PHE A 119 -9.09 -6.17 1.38
N ARG A 120 -8.31 -7.11 1.92
CA ARG A 120 -8.52 -8.53 1.63
C ARG A 120 -9.79 -9.08 2.28
N HIS A 121 -10.09 -8.69 3.53
CA HIS A 121 -11.34 -9.04 4.20
C HIS A 121 -12.55 -8.36 3.53
N LEU A 122 -12.41 -7.12 3.05
CA LEU A 122 -13.45 -6.39 2.31
C LEU A 122 -13.97 -7.21 1.10
N CYS A 123 -13.08 -7.96 0.43
CA CYS A 123 -13.42 -8.84 -0.70
C CYS A 123 -14.44 -9.94 -0.34
N SER A 124 -14.57 -10.27 0.94
CA SER A 124 -15.33 -11.43 1.43
C SER A 124 -16.56 -11.07 2.26
N ILE A 125 -16.80 -9.79 2.57
CA ILE A 125 -17.94 -9.42 3.41
C ILE A 125 -19.25 -9.67 2.67
N THR A 126 -20.27 -10.16 3.38
CA THR A 126 -21.59 -10.49 2.82
C THR A 126 -22.67 -9.47 3.17
N GLU A 127 -22.36 -8.56 4.09
CA GLU A 127 -23.21 -7.46 4.52
C GLU A 127 -22.33 -6.30 5.04
N PRO A 128 -22.84 -5.05 5.09
CA PRO A 128 -22.07 -3.89 5.52
C PRO A 128 -21.92 -3.82 7.05
N ASP A 129 -21.10 -4.71 7.60
CA ASP A 129 -20.75 -4.75 9.03
C ASP A 129 -19.22 -4.76 9.21
N VAL A 130 -18.71 -3.83 10.01
CA VAL A 130 -17.30 -3.70 10.40
C VAL A 130 -16.78 -4.95 11.09
N ALA A 131 -17.65 -5.75 11.71
CA ALA A 131 -17.29 -7.04 12.29
C ALA A 131 -16.58 -7.97 11.29
N HIS A 132 -16.91 -7.90 10.00
CA HIS A 132 -16.26 -8.72 8.96
C HIS A 132 -14.81 -8.31 8.64
N VAL A 133 -14.39 -7.12 9.06
CA VAL A 133 -13.02 -6.61 8.89
C VAL A 133 -12.33 -6.40 10.24
N ALA A 134 -12.92 -6.90 11.33
CA ALA A 134 -12.42 -6.73 12.70
C ALA A 134 -10.97 -7.21 12.88
N ASP A 135 -10.58 -8.27 12.17
CA ASP A 135 -9.23 -8.84 12.24
C ASP A 135 -8.14 -7.91 11.70
N ALA A 136 -8.50 -6.90 10.90
CA ALA A 136 -7.55 -5.90 10.41
C ALA A 136 -7.16 -4.86 11.49
N PHE A 137 -8.01 -4.66 12.51
CA PHE A 137 -7.73 -3.67 13.57
C PHE A 137 -6.68 -4.22 14.54
N TYR A 138 -5.74 -3.37 14.93
CA TYR A 138 -4.77 -3.71 15.97
C TYR A 138 -5.41 -3.67 17.36
N GLU A 139 -4.85 -4.45 18.29
CA GLU A 139 -5.33 -4.45 19.67
C GLU A 139 -5.19 -3.05 20.28
N GLY A 140 -6.26 -2.55 20.91
CA GLY A 140 -6.30 -1.21 21.51
C GLY A 140 -6.59 -0.05 20.54
N SER A 141 -6.86 -0.30 19.26
CA SER A 141 -7.14 0.77 18.28
C SER A 141 -8.53 1.42 18.40
N GLU A 142 -9.41 0.89 19.26
CA GLU A 142 -10.78 1.37 19.56
C GLU A 142 -11.51 2.04 18.37
N PRO A 143 -11.92 1.28 17.33
CA PRO A 143 -12.52 1.88 16.15
C PRO A 143 -13.90 2.49 16.41
N ASP A 144 -14.19 3.64 15.78
CA ASP A 144 -15.56 4.17 15.70
C ASP A 144 -16.40 3.26 14.79
N THR A 145 -16.95 2.20 15.38
CA THR A 145 -17.79 1.20 14.72
C THR A 145 -18.98 1.82 14.01
N SER A 146 -19.52 2.93 14.55
CA SER A 146 -20.64 3.62 13.93
C SER A 146 -20.21 4.34 12.65
N ALA A 147 -19.04 4.98 12.63
CA ALA A 147 -18.49 5.60 11.43
C ALA A 147 -18.11 4.56 10.37
N TRP A 148 -17.48 3.46 10.77
CA TRP A 148 -17.17 2.35 9.88
C TRP A 148 -18.42 1.73 9.24
N ASN A 149 -19.45 1.44 10.03
CA ASN A 149 -20.70 0.88 9.51
C ASN A 149 -21.44 1.86 8.60
N ARG A 150 -21.39 3.18 8.86
CA ARG A 150 -21.91 4.20 7.93
C ARG A 150 -21.17 4.18 6.59
N TRP A 151 -19.85 4.10 6.63
CA TRP A 151 -19.04 4.03 5.41
C TRP A 151 -19.29 2.73 4.64
N LEU A 152 -19.25 1.57 5.31
CA LEU A 152 -19.53 0.27 4.70
C LEU A 152 -20.92 0.23 4.06
N LYS A 153 -21.94 0.81 4.71
CA LYS A 153 -23.29 0.89 4.15
C LYS A 153 -23.30 1.70 2.85
N ARG A 154 -22.65 2.87 2.81
CA ARG A 154 -22.54 3.69 1.60
C ARG A 154 -21.80 2.98 0.48
N TRP A 155 -20.69 2.31 0.80
CA TRP A 155 -19.94 1.50 -0.17
C TRP A 155 -20.82 0.35 -0.70
N TRP A 156 -21.50 -0.37 0.18
CA TRP A 156 -22.39 -1.48 -0.17
C TRP A 156 -23.54 -1.05 -1.07
N GLU A 157 -24.18 0.09 -0.78
CA GLU A 157 -25.19 0.70 -1.64
C GLU A 157 -24.59 1.10 -3.00
N ARG A 158 -23.38 1.66 -3.03
CA ARG A 158 -22.69 2.07 -4.27
C ARG A 158 -22.36 0.88 -5.20
N VAL A 159 -22.17 -0.31 -4.64
CA VAL A 159 -21.96 -1.56 -5.41
C VAL A 159 -23.23 -2.40 -5.55
N ASP A 160 -24.39 -1.89 -5.17
CA ASP A 160 -25.69 -2.61 -5.18
C ASP A 160 -25.63 -3.97 -4.43
N GLY A 161 -24.83 -4.02 -3.36
CA GLY A 161 -24.55 -5.24 -2.60
C GLY A 161 -23.81 -6.35 -3.37
N GLN A 162 -23.34 -6.05 -4.58
CA GLN A 162 -22.66 -6.98 -5.48
C GLN A 162 -21.35 -6.37 -6.00
N PRO A 163 -20.35 -6.16 -5.11
CA PRO A 163 -19.04 -5.68 -5.56
C PRO A 163 -18.40 -6.68 -6.53
N ASP A 164 -17.56 -6.19 -7.44
CA ASP A 164 -16.71 -7.05 -8.29
C ASP A 164 -15.63 -7.73 -7.44
N ARG A 165 -15.99 -8.84 -6.79
CA ARG A 165 -15.11 -9.57 -5.86
C ARG A 165 -13.88 -10.12 -6.56
N ASP A 166 -14.00 -10.53 -7.82
CA ASP A 166 -12.88 -11.09 -8.56
C ASP A 166 -11.90 -9.99 -8.96
N GLY A 167 -12.40 -8.81 -9.37
CA GLY A 167 -11.60 -7.59 -9.53
C GLY A 167 -10.88 -7.20 -8.25
N MET A 168 -11.61 -7.15 -7.14
CA MET A 168 -11.04 -6.84 -5.83
C MET A 168 -9.93 -7.82 -5.42
N ARG A 169 -10.12 -9.14 -5.63
CA ARG A 169 -9.08 -10.14 -5.29
C ARG A 169 -7.83 -10.02 -6.16
N ARG A 170 -7.97 -9.58 -7.41
CA ARG A 170 -6.83 -9.29 -8.31
C ARG A 170 -6.09 -8.01 -7.93
N ALA A 171 -6.78 -7.04 -7.32
CA ALA A 171 -6.20 -5.76 -6.91
C ALA A 171 -5.70 -5.75 -5.45
N ASN A 172 -6.25 -6.61 -4.60
CA ASN A 172 -5.96 -6.70 -3.18
C ASN A 172 -5.18 -7.99 -2.87
N PRO A 173 -3.84 -7.93 -2.75
CA PRO A 173 -3.05 -9.12 -2.44
C PRO A 173 -3.43 -9.69 -1.07
N LYS A 174 -3.35 -11.01 -0.95
CA LYS A 174 -3.44 -11.72 0.35
C LYS A 174 -2.13 -11.54 1.13
N TYR A 175 -0.99 -11.57 0.43
CA TYR A 175 0.34 -11.49 1.02
C TYR A 175 1.18 -10.36 0.43
N VAL A 176 1.87 -9.63 1.29
CA VAL A 176 2.92 -8.65 0.93
C VAL A 176 4.18 -8.97 1.74
N LEU A 177 5.36 -8.60 1.24
CA LEU A 177 6.61 -8.83 1.96
C LEU A 177 6.74 -7.81 3.11
N ARG A 178 6.06 -8.07 4.22
CA ARG A 178 6.15 -7.21 5.41
C ARG A 178 7.58 -7.25 5.94
N ASN A 179 8.04 -6.13 6.48
CA ASN A 179 9.43 -6.03 6.93
C ASN A 179 9.76 -7.01 8.06
N TRP A 180 8.80 -7.34 8.95
CA TRP A 180 9.04 -8.38 9.97
C TRP A 180 9.22 -9.78 9.38
N MET A 181 8.58 -10.08 8.24
CA MET A 181 8.76 -11.36 7.54
C MET A 181 10.17 -11.44 6.96
N ALA A 182 10.61 -10.35 6.30
CA ALA A 182 11.97 -10.24 5.80
C ALA A 182 13.00 -10.34 6.94
N GLN A 183 12.75 -9.69 8.08
CA GLN A 183 13.65 -9.76 9.24
C GLN A 183 13.76 -11.17 9.81
N LEU A 184 12.67 -11.93 9.89
CA LEU A 184 12.74 -13.34 10.32
C LEU A 184 13.63 -14.18 9.39
N ALA A 185 13.55 -13.94 8.08
CA ALA A 185 14.41 -14.62 7.11
C ALA A 185 15.88 -14.22 7.26
N ILE A 186 16.16 -12.94 7.50
CA ILE A 186 17.52 -12.42 7.75
C ILE A 186 18.09 -13.03 9.04
N ASP A 187 17.35 -12.98 10.15
CA ASP A 187 17.78 -13.53 11.44
C ASP A 187 18.12 -15.03 11.34
N ALA A 188 17.27 -15.81 10.67
CA ALA A 188 17.49 -17.24 10.50
C ALA A 188 18.76 -17.54 9.68
N ALA A 189 19.00 -16.77 8.61
CA ALA A 189 20.18 -16.91 7.78
C ALA A 189 21.46 -16.50 8.53
N GLU A 190 21.45 -15.38 9.25
CA GLU A 190 22.63 -14.86 9.95
C GLU A 190 22.99 -15.67 11.19
N GLU A 191 22.01 -16.03 12.02
CA GLU A 191 22.28 -16.72 13.29
C GLU A 191 22.52 -18.23 13.11
N LYS A 192 21.86 -18.85 12.13
CA LYS A 192 21.81 -20.31 11.99
C LYS A 192 22.23 -20.83 10.62
N GLY A 193 22.50 -19.95 9.65
CA GLY A 193 22.71 -20.36 8.25
C GLY A 193 21.47 -20.99 7.61
N ASP A 194 20.28 -20.72 8.16
CA ASP A 194 19.02 -21.32 7.73
C ASP A 194 18.30 -20.41 6.73
N PHE A 195 18.26 -20.82 5.47
CA PHE A 195 17.60 -20.09 4.38
C PHE A 195 16.15 -20.52 4.14
N SER A 196 15.61 -21.48 4.91
CA SER A 196 14.29 -22.05 4.67
C SER A 196 13.16 -21.02 4.73
N ILE A 197 13.26 -20.02 5.61
CA ILE A 197 12.27 -18.93 5.70
C ILE A 197 12.34 -18.04 4.46
N ALA A 198 13.53 -17.72 3.97
CA ALA A 198 13.68 -16.91 2.75
C ALA A 198 13.12 -17.63 1.52
N GLU A 199 13.38 -18.94 1.41
CA GLU A 199 12.84 -19.79 0.34
C GLU A 199 11.30 -19.90 0.42
N GLU A 200 10.75 -20.11 1.62
CA GLU A 200 9.30 -20.15 1.84
C GLU A 200 8.63 -18.84 1.43
N LEU A 201 9.18 -17.69 1.85
CA LEU A 201 8.67 -16.37 1.48
C LEU A 201 8.79 -16.12 -0.03
N HIS A 202 9.87 -16.55 -0.65
CA HIS A 202 10.05 -16.44 -2.11
C HIS A 202 8.95 -17.20 -2.86
N GLU A 203 8.65 -18.43 -2.47
CA GLU A 203 7.57 -19.22 -3.11
C GLU A 203 6.19 -18.61 -2.84
N LEU A 204 5.91 -18.17 -1.61
CA LEU A 204 4.65 -17.50 -1.24
C LEU A 204 4.37 -16.28 -2.14
N LEU A 205 5.39 -15.45 -2.35
CA LEU A 205 5.29 -14.17 -3.05
C LEU A 205 5.29 -14.29 -4.58
N LYS A 206 5.42 -15.50 -5.15
CA LYS A 206 5.15 -15.72 -6.58
C LYS A 206 3.66 -15.64 -6.90
N ARG A 207 2.78 -15.88 -5.93
CA ARG A 207 1.31 -15.87 -6.08
C ARG A 207 0.63 -15.06 -4.97
N PRO A 208 0.99 -13.78 -4.76
CA PRO A 208 0.61 -13.02 -3.57
C PRO A 208 -0.91 -12.73 -3.48
N TYR A 209 -1.65 -12.94 -4.56
CA TYR A 209 -3.10 -12.74 -4.63
C TYR A 209 -3.93 -14.01 -4.38
N ASP A 210 -3.30 -15.19 -4.42
CA ASP A 210 -3.94 -16.48 -4.16
C ASP A 210 -4.18 -16.67 -2.65
N GLU A 211 -5.20 -17.46 -2.26
CA GLU A 211 -5.52 -17.68 -0.84
C GLU A 211 -4.43 -18.44 -0.07
N GLN A 212 -3.76 -19.41 -0.70
CA GLN A 212 -2.65 -20.20 -0.12
C GLN A 212 -2.87 -20.61 1.35
N SER A 213 -3.96 -21.33 1.63
CA SER A 213 -4.44 -21.66 2.99
C SER A 213 -3.39 -22.30 3.92
N GLU A 214 -2.43 -23.03 3.36
CA GLU A 214 -1.30 -23.64 4.06
C GLU A 214 -0.36 -22.61 4.72
N HIS A 215 -0.36 -21.37 4.23
CA HIS A 215 0.47 -20.27 4.71
C HIS A 215 -0.29 -19.26 5.55
N GLU A 216 -1.64 -19.32 5.57
CA GLU A 216 -2.50 -18.31 6.19
C GLU A 216 -2.21 -18.11 7.69
N ALA A 217 -2.14 -19.21 8.46
CA ALA A 217 -1.89 -19.15 9.89
C ALA A 217 -0.55 -18.48 10.27
N LYS A 218 0.44 -18.52 9.36
CA LYS A 218 1.78 -18.00 9.60
C LYS A 218 1.98 -16.61 9.01
N TRP A 219 1.50 -16.37 7.79
CA TRP A 219 1.88 -15.22 6.98
C TRP A 219 0.74 -14.25 6.67
N PHE A 220 -0.52 -14.65 6.83
CA PHE A 220 -1.66 -13.74 6.75
C PHE A 220 -1.95 -13.16 8.15
N GLN A 221 -0.94 -12.48 8.69
CA GLN A 221 -0.95 -11.98 10.07
C GLN A 221 -0.61 -10.49 10.07
N LYS A 222 -1.16 -9.77 11.05
CA LYS A 222 -0.72 -8.40 11.38
C LYS A 222 0.75 -8.42 11.77
N ARG A 223 1.38 -7.24 11.73
CA ARG A 223 2.69 -7.06 12.37
C ARG A 223 2.62 -7.50 13.84
N PRO A 224 3.49 -8.41 14.32
CA PRO A 224 3.54 -8.76 15.73
C PRO A 224 4.14 -7.62 16.56
N GLU A 225 3.74 -7.48 17.83
CA GLU A 225 4.16 -6.35 18.68
C GLU A 225 5.67 -6.25 18.87
N TRP A 226 6.41 -7.37 18.90
CA TRP A 226 7.87 -7.34 19.00
C TRP A 226 8.53 -6.61 17.82
N ALA A 227 7.87 -6.55 16.66
CA ALA A 227 8.40 -5.91 15.46
C ALA A 227 8.10 -4.41 15.39
N ARG A 228 7.22 -3.89 16.25
CA ARG A 228 6.71 -2.50 16.19
C ARG A 228 7.81 -1.43 16.19
N HIS A 229 8.85 -1.64 16.98
CA HIS A 229 9.97 -0.70 17.12
C HIS A 229 11.32 -1.34 16.81
N ARG A 230 11.31 -2.50 16.14
CA ARG A 230 12.53 -3.25 15.84
C ARG A 230 13.20 -2.66 14.60
N VAL A 231 14.51 -2.39 14.72
CA VAL A 231 15.36 -2.09 13.56
C VAL A 231 15.31 -3.24 12.58
N GLY A 232 15.19 -2.94 11.28
CA GLY A 232 14.95 -3.95 10.25
C GLY A 232 13.47 -4.24 9.99
N CYS A 233 12.57 -3.88 10.92
CA CYS A 233 11.12 -4.00 10.74
C CYS A 233 10.48 -2.63 10.45
N SER A 234 10.45 -1.75 11.45
CA SER A 234 9.80 -0.43 11.32
C SER A 234 10.76 0.71 10.97
N MET A 235 12.06 0.44 11.02
CA MET A 235 13.12 1.41 10.79
C MET A 235 14.24 0.77 9.97
N LEU A 236 14.46 1.31 8.78
CA LEU A 236 15.51 0.87 7.85
C LEU A 236 16.48 2.02 7.56
N SER A 237 17.72 1.67 7.25
CA SER A 237 18.79 2.59 6.91
C SER A 237 19.48 2.11 5.63
N CYS A 238 19.82 3.04 4.72
CA CYS A 238 20.72 2.73 3.60
C CYS A 238 22.17 2.58 4.04
N SER A 239 22.50 3.00 5.26
CA SER A 239 23.86 3.03 5.79
C SER A 239 24.11 1.78 6.62
N SER A 240 24.95 0.88 6.09
CA SER A 240 25.69 -0.12 6.88
C SER A 240 26.93 0.51 7.49
#